data_AF-A0AAU6E0M5-F1
#
_entry.id   AF-A0AAU6E0M5-F1
#
_cell.length_a   1.000
_cell.length_b   1.000
_cell.length_c   1.000
_cell.angle_alpha   90.00
_cell.angle_beta   90.00
_cell.angle_gamma   90.00
#
_symmetry.space_group_name_H-M   'P 1'
#
loop_
_entity.id
_entity.type
_entity.pdbx_description
1 polymer ?
#
loop_
_entity_poly.entity_id
_entity_poly.type
_entity_poly.pdbx_seq_one_letter_code
_entity_poly.pdbx_strand_id
1 'polypeptide(L)'
;MSNLTILLLTAVIVAAVIALIVFAVRAAQHPRNTLVGGGIGPELVERLLELKASGQFDQAVFLVRGETGMSHRAAARFVRKLRPTPPP
;
A
#
# COMPACT_ATOMS: atom_id res chain seq x y z
N MET A 1 24.67 -15.29 35.37
CA MET A 1 23.78 -14.92 34.24
C MET A 1 24.61 -15.02 32.98
N SER A 2 24.37 -16.02 32.14
CA SER A 2 25.24 -16.31 31.00
C SER A 2 25.02 -15.29 29.89
N ASN A 3 26.08 -14.79 29.25
CA ASN A 3 25.96 -13.88 28.10
C ASN A 3 25.08 -14.46 26.97
N LEU A 4 25.03 -15.79 26.85
CA LEU A 4 24.12 -16.53 25.99
C LEU A 4 22.64 -16.26 26.32
N THR A 5 22.29 -16.22 27.60
CA THR A 5 20.91 -15.98 28.06
C THR A 5 20.50 -14.55 27.73
N ILE A 6 21.40 -13.59 27.91
CA ILE A 6 21.18 -12.18 27.54
C ILE A 6 20.95 -12.09 26.03
N LEU A 7 21.84 -12.66 25.22
CA LEU A 7 21.76 -12.59 23.75
C LEU A 7 20.44 -13.16 23.20
N LEU A 8 20.01 -14.32 23.72
CA LEU A 8 18.74 -14.94 23.33
C LEU A 8 17.54 -14.05 23.71
N LEU A 9 17.54 -13.49 24.92
CA LEU A 9 16.46 -12.64 25.40
C LEU A 9 16.34 -11.36 24.56
N THR A 10 17.46 -10.71 24.23
CA THR A 10 17.45 -9.52 23.36
C THR A 10 16.96 -9.86 21.96
N ALA A 11 17.42 -10.98 21.38
CA ALA A 11 17.00 -11.41 20.04
C ALA A 11 15.48 -11.64 19.97
N VAL A 12 14.91 -12.30 20.99
CA VAL A 12 13.46 -12.53 21.08
C VAL A 12 12.68 -11.21 21.21
N ILE A 13 13.15 -10.29 22.05
CA ILE A 13 12.50 -8.97 22.22
C ILE A 13 12.53 -8.20 20.90
N VAL A 14 13.68 -8.15 20.22
CA VAL A 14 13.81 -7.45 18.94
C VAL A 14 12.90 -8.07 17.88
N ALA A 15 12.87 -9.40 17.76
CA ALA A 15 11.97 -10.08 16.84
C ALA A 15 10.50 -9.80 17.14
N ALA A 16 10.11 -9.79 18.42
CA ALA A 16 8.76 -9.46 18.85
C ALA A 16 8.37 -8.00 18.51
N VAL A 17 9.28 -7.04 18.73
CA VAL A 17 9.07 -5.63 18.39
C VAL A 17 8.90 -5.47 16.87
N ILE A 18 9.78 -6.07 16.08
CA ILE A 18 9.69 -6.02 14.61
C ILE A 18 8.37 -6.66 14.14
N ALA A 19 8.01 -7.83 14.68
CA ALA A 19 6.77 -8.50 14.35
C ALA A 19 5.55 -7.64 14.72
N LEU A 20 5.58 -6.95 15.86
CA LEU A 20 4.51 -6.06 16.31
C LEU A 20 4.39 -4.83 15.42
N ILE A 21 5.51 -4.22 15.01
CA ILE A 21 5.51 -3.10 14.04
C ILE A 21 4.94 -3.56 12.70
N VAL A 22 5.43 -4.68 12.14
CA VAL A 22 4.93 -5.21 10.86
C VAL A 22 3.46 -5.59 10.95
N PHE A 23 3.03 -6.19 12.07
CA PHE A 23 1.64 -6.54 12.31
C PHE A 23 0.77 -5.29 12.42
N ALA A 24 1.21 -4.25 13.14
CA ALA A 24 0.50 -2.99 13.23
C ALA A 24 0.40 -2.28 11.87
N VAL A 25 1.49 -2.25 11.09
CA VAL A 25 1.50 -1.70 9.72
C VAL A 25 0.57 -2.49 8.81
N ARG A 26 0.63 -3.83 8.84
CA ARG A 26 -0.28 -4.68 8.05
C ARG A 26 -1.73 -4.49 8.50
N ALA A 27 -1.99 -4.47 9.80
CA ALA A 27 -3.32 -4.28 10.36
C ALA A 27 -3.87 -2.87 10.07
N ALA A 28 -3.02 -1.85 9.94
CA ALA A 28 -3.37 -0.50 9.52
C ALA A 28 -3.50 -0.34 7.99
N GLN A 29 -2.81 -1.16 7.20
CA GLN A 29 -2.96 -1.23 5.74
C GLN A 29 -4.16 -2.08 5.31
N HIS A 30 -4.65 -2.99 6.16
CA HIS A 30 -5.75 -3.90 5.88
C HIS A 30 -7.18 -3.45 6.27
N PRO A 31 -7.48 -2.38 7.05
CA PRO A 31 -8.83 -2.14 7.53
C PRO A 31 -9.46 -0.99 6.72
N ARG A 32 -9.72 -1.18 5.43
CA ARG A 32 -10.56 -0.26 4.63
C ARG A 32 -11.03 -0.80 3.27
N ASN A 33 -10.75 -2.05 2.93
CA ASN A 33 -11.08 -2.59 1.60
C ASN A 33 -12.47 -3.24 1.49
N THR A 34 -13.38 -3.02 2.43
CA THR A 34 -14.68 -3.73 2.44
C THR A 34 -15.92 -2.85 2.48
N LEU A 35 -15.83 -1.52 2.52
CA LEU A 35 -17.02 -0.69 2.59
C LEU A 35 -16.83 0.64 1.83
N VAL A 36 -17.07 0.64 0.52
CA VAL A 36 -17.84 1.67 -0.23
C VAL A 36 -17.84 1.21 -1.69
N GLY A 37 -19.04 0.95 -2.22
CA GLY A 37 -19.25 0.26 -3.46
C GLY A 37 -18.79 1.00 -4.71
N GLY A 38 -18.37 0.22 -5.72
CA GLY A 38 -18.54 0.50 -7.15
C GLY A 38 -17.91 1.77 -7.74
N GLY A 39 -17.19 2.56 -6.95
CA GLY A 39 -16.58 3.82 -7.35
C GLY A 39 -15.09 3.83 -7.04
N ILE A 40 -14.31 4.44 -7.93
CA ILE A 40 -12.89 4.73 -7.70
C ILE A 40 -12.84 5.72 -6.53
N GLY A 41 -12.58 5.23 -5.32
CA GLY A 41 -12.52 6.06 -4.12
C GLY A 41 -11.40 7.12 -4.22
N PRO A 42 -11.53 8.25 -3.51
CA PRO A 42 -10.52 9.31 -3.51
C PRO A 42 -9.14 8.82 -3.05
N GLU A 43 -9.11 7.86 -2.11
CA GLU A 43 -7.90 7.17 -1.65
C GLU A 43 -7.17 6.41 -2.78
N LEU A 44 -7.93 5.79 -3.69
CA LEU A 44 -7.36 5.10 -4.85
C LEU A 44 -6.74 6.11 -5.83
N VAL A 45 -7.39 7.26 -6.03
CA VAL A 45 -6.86 8.36 -6.86
C VAL A 45 -5.57 8.93 -6.27
N GLU A 46 -5.52 9.14 -4.96
CA GLU A 46 -4.34 9.65 -4.25
C GLU A 46 -3.15 8.69 -4.38
N ARG A 47 -3.40 7.40 -4.19
CA ARG A 47 -2.37 6.35 -4.35
C ARG A 47 -1.90 6.18 -5.79
N LEU A 48 -2.80 6.35 -6.76
CA LEU A 48 -2.44 6.38 -8.18
C LEU A 48 -1.57 7.60 -8.53
N LEU A 49 -1.82 8.74 -7.88
CA LEU A 49 -1.01 9.94 -8.05
C LEU A 49 0.40 9.77 -7.46
N GLU A 50 0.52 9.17 -6.28
CA GLU A 50 1.83 8.82 -5.69
C GLU A 50 2.62 7.84 -6.58
N LEU A 51 1.95 6.79 -7.06
CA LEU A 51 2.56 5.82 -7.98
C LEU A 51 2.96 6.46 -9.31
N LYS A 52 2.16 7.43 -9.80
CA LYS A 52 2.50 8.20 -10.99
C LYS A 52 3.67 9.16 -10.76
N ALA A 53 3.73 9.81 -9.59
CA ALA A 53 4.81 10.72 -9.22
C ALA A 53 6.14 9.98 -9.02
N SER A 54 6.10 8.73 -8.55
CA SER A 54 7.27 7.86 -8.43
C SER A 54 7.67 7.14 -9.73
N GLY A 55 6.97 7.38 -10.84
CA GLY A 55 7.25 6.77 -12.14
C GLY A 55 6.82 5.30 -12.27
N GLN A 56 6.09 4.75 -11.30
CA GLN A 56 5.69 3.33 -11.23
C GLN A 56 4.36 3.08 -11.96
N PHE A 57 4.36 3.31 -13.27
CA PHE A 57 3.14 3.31 -14.09
C PHE A 57 2.45 1.93 -14.16
N ASP A 58 3.21 0.84 -14.29
CA ASP A 58 2.66 -0.51 -14.36
C ASP A 58 1.98 -0.94 -13.06
N GLN A 59 2.53 -0.50 -11.93
CA GLN A 59 2.01 -0.80 -10.61
C GLN A 59 0.69 -0.04 -10.35
N ALA A 60 0.59 1.20 -10.83
CA ALA A 60 -0.65 1.96 -10.87
C ALA A 60 -1.72 1.27 -11.73
N VAL A 61 -1.37 0.77 -12.91
CA VAL A 61 -2.31 0.06 -13.79
C VAL A 61 -2.79 -1.25 -13.18
N PHE A 62 -1.90 -1.98 -12.49
CA PHE A 62 -2.24 -3.20 -11.77
C PHE A 62 -3.21 -2.91 -10.62
N LEU A 63 -2.97 -1.84 -9.86
CA LEU A 63 -3.83 -1.41 -8.77
C LEU A 63 -5.25 -1.06 -9.27
N VAL A 64 -5.38 -0.26 -10.32
CA VAL A 64 -6.70 0.04 -10.93
C VAL A 64 -7.40 -1.23 -11.36
N ARG A 65 -6.66 -2.18 -11.95
CA ARG A 65 -7.21 -3.47 -12.39
C ARG A 65 -7.77 -4.29 -11.23
N GLY A 66 -7.03 -4.36 -10.13
CA GLY A 66 -7.43 -5.08 -8.92
C GLY A 66 -8.67 -4.49 -8.28
N GLU A 67 -8.75 -3.15 -8.24
CA GLU A 67 -9.83 -2.43 -7.54
C GLU A 67 -11.11 -2.24 -8.38
N THR A 68 -10.99 -2.13 -9.70
CA THR A 68 -12.13 -1.80 -10.58
C THR A 68 -12.57 -2.93 -11.49
N GLY A 69 -11.77 -4.00 -11.60
CA GLY A 69 -11.99 -5.06 -12.59
C GLY A 69 -11.81 -4.61 -14.04
N MET A 70 -11.35 -3.38 -14.30
CA MET A 70 -11.16 -2.85 -15.66
C MET A 70 -10.15 -3.67 -16.45
N SER A 71 -10.33 -3.80 -17.77
CA SER A 71 -9.28 -4.38 -18.61
C SER A 71 -8.00 -3.55 -18.58
N HIS A 72 -6.85 -4.18 -18.83
CA HIS A 72 -5.55 -3.50 -18.82
C HIS A 72 -5.52 -2.22 -19.69
N ARG A 73 -6.16 -2.26 -20.87
CA ARG A 73 -6.30 -1.08 -21.75
C ARG A 73 -7.15 0.05 -21.14
N ALA A 74 -8.22 -0.30 -20.41
CA ALA A 74 -9.08 0.67 -19.75
C ALA A 74 -8.36 1.30 -18.54
N ALA A 75 -7.71 0.48 -17.72
CA ALA A 75 -6.88 0.91 -16.58
C ALA A 75 -5.71 1.81 -17.03
N ALA A 76 -4.95 1.43 -18.05
CA ALA A 76 -3.86 2.24 -18.58
C ALA A 76 -4.33 3.60 -19.12
N ARG A 77 -5.50 3.65 -19.77
CA ARG A 77 -6.11 4.92 -20.19
C ARG A 77 -6.52 5.78 -19.01
N PHE A 78 -7.07 5.18 -17.97
CA PHE A 78 -7.47 5.88 -16.75
C PHE A 78 -6.27 6.54 -16.06
N VAL A 79 -5.21 5.78 -15.79
CA VAL A 79 -3.96 6.28 -15.16
C VAL A 79 -3.28 7.37 -16.03
N ARG A 80 -3.35 7.23 -17.36
CA ARG A 80 -2.82 8.24 -18.28
C ARG A 80 -3.62 9.54 -18.24
N LYS A 81 -4.94 9.45 -18.08
CA LYS A 81 -5.86 10.61 -18.04
C LYS A 81 -5.85 11.31 -16.69
N LEU A 82 -5.49 10.62 -15.60
CA LEU A 82 -5.22 11.24 -14.30
C LEU A 82 -4.16 12.32 -14.48
N ARG A 83 -4.50 13.58 -14.26
CA ARG A 83 -3.53 14.69 -14.28
C ARG A 83 -3.25 15.05 -12.82
N PRO A 84 -1.99 15.10 -12.36
CA PRO A 84 -1.70 15.67 -11.06
C PRO A 84 -2.14 17.13 -11.08
N THR A 85 -3.09 17.49 -10.23
CA THR A 85 -3.30 18.89 -9.89
C THR A 85 -2.07 19.36 -9.13
N PRO A 86 -1.36 20.40 -9.60
CA PRO A 86 -0.26 20.96 -8.84
C PRO A 86 -0.81 21.44 -7.47
N PRO A 87 -0.08 21.20 -6.37
CA PRO A 87 -0.43 21.80 -5.09
C PRO A 87 -0.48 23.34 -5.26
N PRO A 88 -1.46 24.02 -4.63
CA PRO A 88 -1.57 25.48 -4.67
C PRO A 88 -0.35 26.18 -4.05
#